data_AF-A0A2V7YTQ7-F1
#
_entry.id   AF-A0A2V7YTQ7-F1
#
_cell.length_a   1.000
_cell.length_b   1.000
_cell.length_c   1.000
_cell.angle_alpha   90.00
_cell.angle_beta   90.00
_cell.angle_gamma   90.00
#
_symmetry.space_group_name_H-M   'P 1'
#
loop_
_entity.id
_entity.type
_entity.pdbx_description
1 polymer ?
#
loop_
_entity_poly.entity_id
_entity_poly.type
_entity_poly.pdbx_seq_one_letter_code
_entity_poly.pdbx_strand_id
1 'polypeptide(L)'
;MSLAAGWSWLPLQAPKSIPVWKQGPWAPLGPPASSPAQRPLARCQAPIPDLSARHDIRLLVVRTLLTYLELAGYLETGTPIYAEYELRPLVPFEEILNRFAGERREFLRGIFGQARKAKIWSHIDLEAAARALGAPRDRLVRALDYLAEQGLLEVRAAGLRHPYRWLRPPEDLDALASTLHQRTLERETREIARLDEVLTLAAHDGCQTAFLAAHFGEQLPGPCGHCSWCENGGQPAKLYPPAPVHLDEESLRRATTLRREIPELALPRALARFLTGLPSPRLTRSKLKSHPLFGAFAHVPFAEVLRRVEEGEGGRP
;
A
#
# COMPACT_ATOMS: atom_id res chain seq x y z
N MET A 1 -62.22 21.31 -23.05
CA MET A 1 -61.76 20.06 -23.72
C MET A 1 -60.29 20.24 -24.07
N SER A 2 -59.45 19.32 -23.58
CA SER A 2 -58.03 18.98 -23.87
C SER A 2 -57.01 20.10 -24.14
N LEU A 3 -55.97 20.32 -23.31
CA LEU A 3 -54.78 19.48 -22.97
C LEU A 3 -53.68 19.43 -24.05
N ALA A 4 -52.43 19.44 -23.53
CA ALA A 4 -51.11 19.17 -24.11
C ALA A 4 -50.37 20.41 -24.69
N ALA A 5 -49.38 21.00 -24.02
CA ALA A 5 -48.08 20.50 -23.55
C ALA A 5 -47.14 20.08 -24.69
N GLY A 6 -46.03 20.81 -24.85
CA GLY A 6 -44.97 20.52 -25.81
C GLY A 6 -43.72 21.34 -25.53
N TRP A 7 -42.97 20.96 -24.49
CA TRP A 7 -41.61 21.46 -24.22
C TRP A 7 -40.63 20.68 -25.11
N SER A 8 -39.89 21.36 -26.00
CA SER A 8 -38.80 20.74 -26.76
C SER A 8 -37.47 20.88 -26.02
N TRP A 9 -36.91 19.73 -25.66
CA TRP A 9 -35.63 19.57 -24.97
C TRP A 9 -34.44 19.86 -25.90
N LEU A 10 -33.54 20.75 -25.46
CA LEU A 10 -32.14 20.74 -25.90
C LEU A 10 -31.44 19.48 -25.33
N PRO A 11 -30.43 18.93 -26.02
CA PRO A 11 -29.72 17.76 -25.55
C PRO A 11 -28.95 18.07 -24.26
N LEU A 12 -29.23 17.27 -23.23
CA LEU A 12 -28.44 17.16 -22.01
C LEU A 12 -26.98 16.85 -22.38
N GLN A 13 -26.11 17.85 -22.27
CA GLN A 13 -24.68 17.61 -22.14
C GLN A 13 -24.45 16.85 -20.83
N ALA A 14 -23.82 15.68 -20.94
CA ALA A 14 -23.36 14.92 -19.79
C ALA A 14 -22.46 15.82 -18.89
N PRO A 15 -22.57 15.71 -17.56
CA PRO A 15 -21.68 16.46 -16.67
C PRO A 15 -20.24 16.02 -16.94
N LYS A 16 -19.39 16.99 -17.32
CA LYS A 16 -17.94 16.79 -17.40
C LYS A 16 -17.48 16.28 -16.02
N SER A 17 -17.12 15.00 -15.95
CA SER A 17 -16.59 14.39 -14.75
C SER A 17 -15.34 15.17 -14.33
N ILE A 18 -15.39 15.73 -13.13
CA ILE A 18 -14.25 16.40 -12.53
C ILE A 18 -13.27 15.28 -12.11
N PRO A 19 -11.98 15.33 -12.52
CA PRO A 19 -11.02 14.27 -12.18
C PRO A 19 -10.92 14.04 -10.67
N VAL A 20 -10.87 12.77 -10.26
CA VAL A 20 -10.86 12.31 -8.85
C VAL A 20 -9.80 13.00 -7.98
N TRP A 21 -8.67 13.43 -8.55
CA TRP A 21 -7.60 14.16 -7.83
C TRP A 21 -8.00 15.57 -7.40
N LYS A 22 -9.04 16.18 -8.00
CA LYS A 22 -9.55 17.51 -7.61
C LYS A 22 -10.49 17.50 -6.40
N GLN A 23 -10.95 16.34 -5.93
CA GLN A 23 -11.97 16.25 -4.87
C GLN A 23 -11.57 15.36 -3.67
N GLY A 24 -10.33 14.85 -3.63
CA GLY A 24 -9.81 14.05 -2.53
C GLY A 24 -8.78 14.79 -1.66
N PRO A 25 -8.18 14.13 -0.66
CA PRO A 25 -7.02 14.63 0.11
C PRO A 25 -5.75 14.88 -0.74
N TRP A 26 -5.91 14.79 -2.05
CA TRP A 26 -4.95 14.99 -3.14
C TRP A 26 -5.13 16.36 -3.81
N ALA A 27 -6.14 17.13 -3.40
CA ALA A 27 -6.39 18.46 -3.92
C ALA A 27 -5.26 19.42 -3.52
N PRO A 28 -4.82 20.31 -4.43
CA PRO A 28 -3.84 21.33 -4.09
C PRO A 28 -4.32 22.20 -2.93
N LEU A 29 -3.44 22.41 -1.94
CA LEU A 29 -3.68 23.36 -0.85
C LEU A 29 -3.36 24.78 -1.35
N GLY A 30 -4.38 25.58 -1.67
CA GLY A 30 -4.23 27.01 -1.98
C GLY A 30 -5.26 27.59 -2.97
N PRO A 31 -5.45 28.92 -3.02
CA PRO A 31 -6.34 29.57 -3.98
C PRO A 31 -5.86 29.40 -5.44
N PRO A 32 -6.76 29.41 -6.44
CA PRO A 32 -6.38 29.27 -7.85
C PRO A 32 -5.55 30.48 -8.31
N ALA A 33 -4.32 30.22 -8.79
CA ALA A 33 -3.43 31.24 -9.32
C ALA A 33 -3.78 31.64 -10.77
N SER A 34 -3.61 32.93 -11.07
CA SER A 34 -4.04 33.62 -12.30
C SER A 34 -3.05 33.57 -13.48
N SER A 35 -2.06 32.66 -13.49
CA SER A 35 -1.14 32.51 -14.64
C SER A 35 -0.55 31.08 -14.77
N PRO A 36 -0.47 30.49 -15.98
CA PRO A 36 -0.03 29.11 -16.19
C PRO A 36 1.45 28.85 -15.90
N ALA A 37 2.30 29.88 -15.84
CA ALA A 37 3.75 29.75 -15.58
C ALA A 37 4.14 29.80 -14.08
N GLN A 38 3.19 30.03 -13.17
CA GLN A 38 3.46 30.22 -11.73
C GLN A 38 2.45 29.45 -10.85
N ARG A 39 2.03 28.26 -11.28
CA ARG A 39 1.28 27.37 -10.40
C ARG A 39 2.22 26.88 -9.30
N PRO A 40 1.98 27.16 -8.00
CA PRO A 40 2.68 26.44 -6.95
C PRO A 40 2.34 24.96 -7.13
N LEU A 41 3.35 24.16 -7.48
CA LEU A 41 3.19 22.74 -7.67
C LEU A 41 2.59 22.15 -6.38
N ALA A 42 1.45 21.47 -6.51
CA ALA A 42 0.66 21.01 -5.38
C ALA A 42 1.54 20.23 -4.40
N ARG A 43 1.58 20.66 -3.12
CA ARG A 43 2.11 19.83 -2.05
C ARG A 43 1.08 18.76 -1.74
N CYS A 44 1.44 17.49 -1.89
CA CYS A 44 0.59 16.38 -1.51
C CYS A 44 1.17 15.70 -0.27
N GLN A 45 0.33 15.50 0.74
CA GLN A 45 0.66 14.67 1.89
C GLN A 45 -0.07 13.34 1.72
N ALA A 46 0.65 12.32 1.24
CA ALA A 46 0.07 10.99 1.11
C ALA A 46 0.45 10.13 2.33
N PRO A 47 -0.52 9.74 3.18
CA PRO A 47 -0.27 8.65 4.11
C PRO A 47 -0.05 7.37 3.28
N ILE A 48 1.22 6.96 3.12
CA ILE A 48 1.61 5.78 2.34
C ILE A 48 0.83 4.50 2.75
N PRO A 49 0.53 4.26 4.04
CA PRO A 49 -0.31 3.11 4.43
C PRO A 49 -1.73 3.15 3.84
N ASP A 50 -2.30 4.33 3.67
CA ASP A 50 -3.64 4.50 3.10
C ASP A 50 -3.63 4.26 1.59
N LEU A 51 -2.60 4.75 0.89
CA LEU A 51 -2.34 4.40 -0.52
C LEU A 51 -2.23 2.88 -0.71
N SER A 52 -1.46 2.23 0.16
CA SER A 52 -1.29 0.77 0.15
C SER A 52 -2.63 0.05 0.25
N ALA A 53 -3.48 0.46 1.20
CA ALA A 53 -4.77 -0.15 1.42
C ALA A 53 -5.77 0.13 0.28
N ARG A 54 -5.85 1.38 -0.19
CA ARG A 54 -6.81 1.80 -1.22
C ARG A 54 -6.54 1.13 -2.57
N HIS A 55 -5.27 1.00 -2.96
CA HIS A 55 -4.88 0.47 -4.26
C HIS A 55 -4.48 -1.01 -4.23
N ASP A 56 -4.55 -1.66 -3.07
CA ASP A 56 -4.14 -3.05 -2.85
C ASP A 56 -2.69 -3.35 -3.27
N ILE A 57 -1.79 -2.40 -3.00
CA ILE A 57 -0.37 -2.50 -3.29
C ILE A 57 0.37 -2.59 -1.96
N ARG A 58 1.21 -3.60 -1.75
CA ARG A 58 1.99 -3.74 -0.50
C ARG A 58 2.80 -2.46 -0.22
N LEU A 59 2.92 -2.09 1.05
CA LEU A 59 3.53 -0.82 1.48
C LEU A 59 4.92 -0.58 0.87
N LEU A 60 5.78 -1.60 0.83
CA LEU A 60 7.12 -1.51 0.24
C LEU A 60 7.10 -1.28 -1.28
N VAL A 61 6.10 -1.84 -1.97
CA VAL A 61 5.93 -1.64 -3.41
C VAL A 61 5.44 -0.22 -3.67
N VAL A 62 4.51 0.32 -2.88
CA VAL A 62 4.10 1.73 -2.97
C VAL A 62 5.32 2.65 -2.81
N ARG A 63 6.16 2.41 -1.80
CA ARG A 63 7.41 3.17 -1.61
C ARG A 63 8.33 3.08 -2.82
N THR A 64 8.51 1.88 -3.37
CA THR A 64 9.34 1.67 -4.56
C THR A 64 8.80 2.47 -5.76
N LEU A 65 7.48 2.46 -5.99
CA LEU A 65 6.85 3.22 -7.07
C LEU A 65 7.03 4.74 -6.89
N LEU A 66 6.90 5.24 -5.66
CA LEU A 66 7.16 6.65 -5.34
C LEU A 66 8.63 7.02 -5.59
N THR A 67 9.57 6.16 -5.21
CA THR A 67 11.00 6.33 -5.52
C THR A 67 11.25 6.35 -7.03
N TYR A 68 10.59 5.49 -7.82
CA TYR A 68 10.73 5.55 -9.28
C TYR A 68 10.21 6.85 -9.88
N LEU A 69 9.11 7.39 -9.35
CA LEU A 69 8.60 8.70 -9.76
C LEU A 69 9.57 9.83 -9.39
N GLU A 70 10.21 9.74 -8.22
CA GLU A 70 11.24 10.69 -7.79
C GLU A 70 12.49 10.64 -8.67
N LEU A 71 13.02 9.44 -8.93
CA LEU A 71 14.18 9.25 -9.82
C LEU A 71 13.89 9.70 -11.26
N ALA A 72 12.63 9.64 -11.71
CA ALA A 72 12.21 10.13 -13.02
C ALA A 72 11.86 11.65 -13.02
N GLY A 73 12.07 12.33 -11.90
CA GLY A 73 11.89 13.78 -11.75
C GLY A 73 10.43 14.24 -11.74
N TYR A 74 9.47 13.37 -11.39
CA TYR A 74 8.06 13.76 -11.25
C TYR A 74 7.74 14.28 -9.86
N LEU A 75 8.37 13.69 -8.84
CA LEU A 75 8.16 13.98 -7.44
C LEU A 75 9.48 14.28 -6.74
N GLU A 76 9.40 14.96 -5.61
CA GLU A 76 10.48 15.10 -4.66
C GLU A 76 9.96 14.74 -3.27
N THR A 77 10.69 13.87 -2.58
CA THR A 77 10.40 13.46 -1.20
C THR A 77 11.01 14.48 -0.24
N GLY A 78 10.18 15.11 0.60
CA GLY A 78 10.66 15.95 1.69
C GLY A 78 10.95 15.17 2.97
N THR A 79 11.45 15.86 3.99
CA THR A 79 11.74 15.28 5.30
C THR A 79 10.48 14.65 5.90
N PRO A 80 10.51 13.37 6.34
CA PRO A 80 9.39 12.75 7.02
C PRO A 80 9.00 13.55 8.27
N ILE A 81 7.69 13.74 8.46
CA ILE A 81 7.15 14.46 9.61
C ILE A 81 6.19 13.56 10.38
N TYR A 82 6.24 13.61 11.71
CA TYR A 82 5.19 13.04 12.54
C TYR A 82 4.02 14.03 12.60
N ALA A 83 2.94 13.65 11.93
CA ALA A 83 1.74 14.47 11.83
C ALA A 83 0.77 14.21 13.00
N GLU A 84 0.89 13.07 13.66
CA GLU A 84 -0.02 12.65 14.72
C GLU A 84 0.72 12.43 16.03
N TYR A 85 0.11 12.80 17.15
CA TYR A 85 0.58 12.41 18.49
C TYR A 85 -0.41 11.42 19.09
N GLU A 86 0.12 10.41 19.78
CA GLU A 86 -0.65 9.51 20.64
C GLU A 86 -0.52 10.00 22.08
N LEU A 87 -1.67 10.15 22.73
CA LEU A 87 -1.81 10.70 24.07
C LEU A 87 -2.38 9.63 24.99
N ARG A 88 -1.66 9.28 26.05
CA ARG A 88 -2.20 8.45 27.13
C ARG A 88 -2.31 9.30 28.39
N PRO A 89 -3.52 9.69 28.82
CA PRO A 89 -3.69 10.43 30.05
C PRO A 89 -3.30 9.56 31.25
N LEU A 90 -2.47 10.10 32.15
CA LEU A 90 -2.12 9.46 33.43
C LEU A 90 -3.13 9.82 34.53
N VAL A 91 -3.78 10.97 34.38
CA VAL A 91 -4.92 11.42 35.18
C VAL A 91 -6.08 11.83 34.26
N PRO A 92 -7.34 11.85 34.73
CA PRO A 92 -8.49 12.24 33.91
C PRO A 92 -8.29 13.62 33.27
N PHE A 93 -8.71 13.79 32.01
CA PHE A 93 -8.54 15.07 31.28
C PHE A 93 -9.12 16.28 32.04
N GLU A 94 -10.25 16.13 32.72
CA GLU A 94 -10.82 17.20 33.54
C GLU A 94 -9.91 17.60 34.71
N GLU A 95 -9.20 16.65 35.31
CA GLU A 95 -8.21 16.94 36.35
C GLU A 95 -7.02 17.73 35.78
N ILE A 96 -6.57 17.38 34.57
CA ILE A 96 -5.56 18.16 33.85
C ILE A 96 -6.05 19.59 33.63
N LEU A 97 -7.27 19.76 33.10
CA LEU A 97 -7.84 21.07 32.80
C LEU A 97 -8.03 21.94 34.05
N ASN A 98 -8.35 21.34 35.20
CA ASN A 98 -8.52 22.06 36.47
C ASN A 98 -7.22 22.62 37.04
N ARG A 99 -6.04 22.17 36.58
CA ARG A 99 -4.73 22.73 36.97
C ARG A 99 -4.38 24.04 36.25
N PHE A 100 -5.17 24.44 35.24
CA PHE A 100 -4.94 25.65 34.45
C PHE A 100 -6.15 26.59 34.52
N ALA A 101 -5.92 27.88 34.28
CA ALA A 101 -6.95 28.91 34.27
C ALA A 101 -6.89 29.74 32.98
N GLY A 102 -8.01 30.40 32.66
CA GLY A 102 -8.14 31.32 31.52
C GLY A 102 -7.79 30.67 30.17
N GLU A 103 -7.07 31.43 29.34
CA GLU A 103 -6.69 31.05 27.97
C GLU A 103 -6.02 29.67 27.88
N ARG A 104 -5.15 29.32 28.84
CA ARG A 104 -4.42 28.04 28.83
C ARG A 104 -5.38 26.86 28.98
N ARG A 105 -6.38 26.98 29.86
CA ARG A 105 -7.39 25.93 30.07
C ARG A 105 -8.25 25.75 28.82
N GLU A 106 -8.67 26.85 28.21
CA GLU A 106 -9.48 26.82 26.98
C GLU A 106 -8.71 26.22 25.81
N PHE A 107 -7.42 26.57 25.68
CA PHE A 107 -6.55 26.02 24.66
C PHE A 107 -6.37 24.50 24.82
N LEU A 108 -6.06 24.02 26.02
CA LEU A 108 -5.92 22.59 26.29
C LEU A 108 -7.23 21.82 26.07
N ARG A 109 -8.37 22.41 26.47
CA ARG A 109 -9.69 21.83 26.18
C ARG A 109 -9.91 21.71 24.66
N GLY A 110 -9.51 22.72 23.90
CA GLY A 110 -9.53 22.70 22.44
C GLY A 110 -8.65 21.58 21.85
N ILE A 111 -7.42 21.41 22.34
CA ILE A 111 -6.52 20.33 21.92
C ILE A 111 -7.17 18.96 22.17
N PHE A 112 -7.62 18.69 23.40
CA PHE A 112 -8.23 17.40 23.73
C PHE A 112 -9.54 17.14 22.98
N GLY A 113 -10.29 18.19 22.64
CA GLY A 113 -11.48 18.10 21.79
C GLY A 113 -11.18 17.64 20.35
N GLN A 114 -9.95 17.85 19.85
CA GLN A 114 -9.51 17.37 18.54
C GLN A 114 -8.96 15.93 18.58
N ALA A 115 -8.77 15.35 19.76
CA ALA A 115 -8.23 14.00 19.90
C ALA A 115 -9.31 12.93 19.68
N ARG A 116 -9.01 11.95 18.82
CA ARG A 116 -9.82 10.74 18.62
C ARG A 116 -9.52 9.75 19.73
N LYS A 117 -10.48 9.52 20.61
CA LYS A 117 -10.35 8.59 21.74
C LYS A 117 -10.27 7.15 21.25
N ALA A 118 -9.27 6.41 21.71
CA ALA A 118 -9.27 4.95 21.68
C ALA A 118 -9.16 4.39 23.11
N LYS A 119 -9.05 3.06 23.25
CA LYS A 119 -9.17 2.38 24.55
C LYS A 119 -8.07 2.78 25.56
N ILE A 120 -6.86 3.06 25.08
CA ILE A 120 -5.69 3.38 25.93
C ILE A 120 -5.01 4.66 25.43
N TRP A 121 -4.77 4.73 24.12
CA TRP A 121 -4.14 5.88 23.46
C TRP A 121 -5.19 6.68 22.70
N SER A 122 -5.22 8.00 22.89
CA SER A 122 -6.00 8.92 22.06
C SER A 122 -5.10 9.51 20.98
N HIS A 123 -5.61 9.69 19.76
CA HIS A 123 -4.80 10.15 18.63
C HIS A 123 -5.19 11.57 18.24
N ILE A 124 -4.23 12.47 18.06
CA ILE A 124 -4.46 13.84 17.60
C ILE A 124 -3.64 14.13 16.34
N ASP A 125 -4.30 14.60 15.29
CA ASP A 125 -3.64 15.16 14.11
C ASP A 125 -3.26 16.62 14.41
N LEU A 126 -1.95 16.89 14.52
CA LEU A 126 -1.44 18.18 14.95
C LEU A 126 -1.68 19.28 13.92
N GLU A 127 -1.72 18.96 12.63
CA GLU A 127 -2.03 19.95 11.60
C GLU A 127 -3.51 20.30 11.59
N ALA A 128 -4.39 19.30 11.71
CA ALA A 128 -5.83 19.52 11.80
C ALA A 128 -6.18 20.31 13.06
N ALA A 129 -5.58 19.96 14.21
CA ALA A 129 -5.77 20.68 15.46
C ALA A 129 -5.23 22.11 15.40
N ALA A 130 -4.05 22.32 14.81
CA ALA A 130 -3.49 23.67 14.60
C ALA A 130 -4.43 24.56 13.78
N ARG A 131 -5.00 24.03 12.68
CA ARG A 131 -5.99 24.73 11.86
C ARG A 131 -7.28 25.03 12.63
N ALA A 132 -7.82 24.05 13.35
CA ALA A 132 -9.05 24.19 14.11
C ALA A 132 -8.94 25.22 15.24
N LEU A 133 -7.77 25.31 15.88
CA LEU A 133 -7.51 26.21 17.01
C LEU A 133 -6.91 27.56 16.58
N GLY A 134 -6.62 27.76 15.28
CA GLY A 134 -5.97 28.96 14.78
C GLY A 134 -4.58 29.20 15.39
N ALA A 135 -3.89 28.14 15.80
CA ALA A 135 -2.63 28.21 16.54
C ALA A 135 -1.49 27.50 15.78
N PRO A 136 -0.24 27.98 15.88
CA PRO A 136 0.88 27.31 15.22
C PRO A 136 1.11 25.92 15.84
N ARG A 137 1.45 24.92 15.00
CA ARG A 137 1.74 23.53 15.41
C ARG A 137 2.69 23.46 16.61
N ASP A 138 3.72 24.30 16.60
CA ASP A 138 4.76 24.39 17.64
C ASP A 138 4.18 24.74 19.03
N ARG A 139 3.09 25.54 19.08
CA ARG A 139 2.38 25.82 20.34
C ARG A 139 1.65 24.58 20.88
N LEU A 140 1.07 23.76 20.00
CA LEU A 140 0.40 22.51 20.40
C LEU A 140 1.43 21.51 20.93
N VAL A 141 2.55 21.34 20.21
CA VAL A 141 3.65 20.45 20.62
C VAL A 141 4.18 20.85 22.00
N ARG A 142 4.55 22.12 22.19
CA ARG A 142 5.00 22.62 23.51
C ARG A 142 3.99 22.39 24.63
N ALA A 143 2.70 22.55 24.37
CA ALA A 143 1.68 22.31 25.37
C ALA A 143 1.58 20.82 25.77
N LEU A 144 1.67 19.91 24.80
CA LEU A 144 1.64 18.47 25.04
C LEU A 144 2.91 17.99 25.74
N ASP A 145 4.08 18.48 25.31
CA ASP A 145 5.37 18.14 25.92
C ASP A 145 5.42 18.63 27.38
N TYR A 146 4.95 19.87 27.65
CA TYR A 146 4.85 20.38 29.01
C TYR A 146 4.00 19.49 29.91
N LEU A 147 2.84 19.04 29.44
CA LEU A 147 1.99 18.14 30.23
C LEU A 147 2.64 16.78 30.47
N ALA A 148 3.48 16.32 29.54
CA ALA A 148 4.26 15.10 29.71
C ALA A 148 5.37 15.26 30.75
N GLU A 149 6.09 16.37 30.71
CA GLU A 149 7.10 16.73 31.72
C GLU A 149 6.51 16.83 33.14
N GLN A 150 5.26 17.32 33.24
CA GLN A 150 4.53 17.36 34.51
C GLN A 150 3.95 15.99 34.96
N GLY A 151 4.18 14.91 34.19
CA GLY A 151 3.67 13.58 34.50
C GLY A 151 2.15 13.45 34.42
N LEU A 152 1.48 14.31 33.64
CA LEU A 152 0.01 14.30 33.49
C LEU A 152 -0.46 13.44 32.32
N LEU A 153 0.39 13.27 31.31
CA LEU A 153 0.12 12.45 30.15
C LEU A 153 1.41 11.86 29.58
N GLU A 154 1.32 10.73 28.89
CA GLU A 154 2.39 10.26 28.01
C GLU A 154 2.10 10.70 26.58
N VAL A 155 3.13 11.19 25.88
CA VAL A 155 3.08 11.52 24.44
C VAL A 155 3.95 10.56 23.66
N ARG A 156 3.46 10.08 22.51
CA ARG A 156 4.28 9.42 21.49
C ARG A 156 4.04 10.05 20.13
N ALA A 157 5.12 10.30 19.39
CA ALA A 157 5.03 10.72 18.00
C ALA A 157 4.58 9.54 17.13
N ALA A 158 3.57 9.76 16.29
CA ALA A 158 2.97 8.76 15.42
C ALA A 158 2.55 9.39 14.08
N GLY A 159 1.92 8.59 13.21
CA GLY A 159 1.43 9.06 11.92
C GLY A 159 2.54 9.67 11.06
N LEU A 160 3.64 8.92 10.85
CA LEU A 160 4.74 9.34 9.98
C LEU A 160 4.19 9.63 8.57
N ARG A 161 4.30 10.88 8.13
CA ARG A 161 3.92 11.33 6.79
C ARG A 161 5.16 11.70 6.02
N HIS A 162 5.16 11.28 4.75
CA HIS A 162 6.19 11.67 3.79
C HIS A 162 5.58 12.79 2.94
N PRO A 163 6.04 14.04 3.10
CA PRO A 163 5.60 15.11 2.23
C PRO A 163 6.18 14.86 0.84
N TYR A 164 5.34 14.89 -0.19
CA TYR A 164 5.77 14.86 -1.58
C TYR A 164 5.43 16.18 -2.25
N ARG A 165 6.35 16.66 -3.08
CA ARG A 165 6.16 17.82 -3.94
C ARG A 165 6.18 17.37 -5.38
N TRP A 166 5.15 17.73 -6.15
CA TRP A 166 5.21 17.58 -7.59
C TRP A 166 6.28 18.50 -8.16
N LEU A 167 7.15 17.98 -9.02
CA LEU A 167 8.15 18.78 -9.74
C LEU A 167 7.64 19.14 -11.14
N ARG A 168 6.97 18.19 -11.80
CA ARG A 168 6.27 18.38 -13.07
C ARG A 168 5.07 17.45 -13.16
N PRO A 169 3.98 17.86 -13.83
CA PRO A 169 2.94 16.92 -14.21
C PRO A 169 3.47 15.97 -15.30
N PRO A 170 3.06 14.69 -15.30
CA PRO A 170 3.28 13.84 -16.45
C PRO A 170 2.44 14.31 -17.64
N GLU A 171 3.04 14.25 -18.83
CA GLU A 171 2.39 14.59 -20.09
C GLU A 171 1.31 13.55 -20.43
N ASP A 172 1.63 12.27 -20.21
CA ASP A 172 0.73 11.14 -20.36
C ASP A 172 0.77 10.28 -19.09
N LEU A 173 -0.36 10.25 -18.37
CA LEU A 173 -0.52 9.48 -17.14
C LEU A 173 -0.58 7.97 -17.40
N ASP A 174 -1.20 7.56 -18.50
CA ASP A 174 -1.41 6.15 -18.81
C ASP A 174 -0.09 5.51 -19.28
N ALA A 175 0.70 6.23 -20.08
CA ALA A 175 2.04 5.80 -20.46
C ALA A 175 2.98 5.67 -19.25
N LEU A 176 2.93 6.63 -18.31
CA LEU A 176 3.71 6.56 -17.07
C LEU A 176 3.28 5.37 -16.19
N ALA A 177 1.96 5.15 -16.03
CA ALA A 177 1.43 4.02 -15.29
C ALA A 177 1.85 2.69 -15.90
N SER A 178 1.74 2.54 -17.22
CA SER A 178 2.22 1.37 -17.96
C SER A 178 3.72 1.13 -17.76
N THR A 179 4.54 2.18 -17.80
CA THR A 179 5.99 2.07 -17.56
C THR A 179 6.30 1.55 -16.16
N LEU A 180 5.64 2.09 -15.14
CA LEU A 180 5.81 1.65 -13.75
C LEU A 180 5.31 0.21 -13.55
N HIS A 181 4.20 -0.14 -14.21
CA HIS A 181 3.67 -1.49 -14.18
C HIS A 181 4.64 -2.49 -14.81
N GLN A 182 5.17 -2.18 -15.98
CA GLN A 182 6.13 -3.02 -16.70
C GLN A 182 7.39 -3.27 -15.86
N ARG A 183 7.95 -2.25 -15.21
CA ARG A 183 9.07 -2.42 -14.28
C ARG A 183 8.76 -3.40 -13.13
N THR A 184 7.51 -3.40 -12.67
CA THR A 184 7.07 -4.30 -11.61
C THR A 184 6.95 -5.74 -12.11
N LEU A 185 6.45 -5.95 -13.33
CA LEU A 185 6.40 -7.25 -13.98
C LEU A 185 7.79 -7.82 -14.26
N GLU A 186 8.69 -7.01 -14.82
CA GLU A 186 10.08 -7.42 -15.04
C GLU A 186 10.78 -7.81 -13.74
N ARG A 187 10.51 -7.08 -12.65
CA ARG A 187 11.02 -7.45 -11.33
C ARG A 187 10.43 -8.77 -10.86
N GLU A 188 9.12 -8.97 -10.98
CA GLU A 188 8.47 -10.25 -10.65
C GLU A 188 9.13 -11.41 -11.41
N THR A 189 9.32 -11.29 -12.72
CA THR A 189 9.99 -12.30 -13.54
C THR A 189 11.43 -12.55 -13.10
N ARG A 190 12.23 -11.51 -12.83
CA ARG A 190 13.61 -11.66 -12.36
C ARG A 190 13.70 -12.35 -11.00
N GLU A 191 12.83 -11.99 -10.05
CA GLU A 191 12.84 -12.61 -8.73
C GLU A 191 12.41 -14.09 -8.79
N ILE A 192 11.45 -14.44 -9.65
CA ILE A 192 11.08 -15.84 -9.90
C ILE A 192 12.26 -16.61 -10.51
N ALA A 193 12.88 -16.07 -11.57
CA ALA A 193 14.04 -16.70 -12.20
C ALA A 193 15.20 -16.91 -11.21
N ARG A 194 15.42 -15.96 -10.30
CA ARG A 194 16.43 -16.08 -9.23
C ARG A 194 16.11 -17.19 -8.23
N LEU A 195 14.82 -17.48 -7.96
CA LEU A 195 14.43 -18.64 -7.16
C LEU A 195 14.71 -19.95 -7.91
N ASP A 196 14.46 -19.98 -9.23
CA ASP A 196 14.76 -21.14 -10.07
C ASP A 196 16.27 -21.42 -10.16
N GLU A 197 17.12 -20.38 -10.10
CA GLU A 197 18.58 -20.54 -10.00
C GLU A 197 18.99 -21.31 -8.72
N VAL A 198 18.27 -21.15 -7.61
CA VAL A 198 18.56 -21.90 -6.38
C VAL A 198 18.25 -23.39 -6.56
N LEU A 199 17.14 -23.72 -7.23
CA LEU A 199 16.81 -25.10 -7.58
C LEU A 199 17.83 -25.68 -8.56
N THR A 200 18.28 -24.87 -9.52
CA THR A 200 19.32 -25.23 -10.48
C THR A 200 20.64 -25.55 -9.77
N LEU A 201 21.05 -24.73 -8.80
CA LEU A 201 22.22 -24.98 -7.95
C LEU A 201 22.06 -26.29 -7.16
N ALA A 202 20.89 -26.53 -6.58
CA ALA A 202 20.63 -27.74 -5.80
C ALA A 202 20.70 -29.02 -6.64
N ALA A 203 20.19 -28.98 -7.88
CA ALA A 203 20.22 -30.09 -8.83
C ALA A 203 21.47 -30.10 -9.74
N HIS A 204 22.43 -29.19 -9.52
CA HIS A 204 23.53 -29.00 -10.44
C HIS A 204 24.38 -30.27 -10.59
N ASP A 205 24.57 -30.70 -11.83
CA ASP A 205 25.50 -31.78 -12.18
C ASP A 205 26.93 -31.25 -12.31
N GLY A 206 27.48 -30.90 -11.15
CA GLY A 206 28.81 -30.33 -11.03
C GLY A 206 29.08 -29.84 -9.61
N CYS A 207 30.29 -29.34 -9.38
CA CYS A 207 30.65 -28.77 -8.09
C CYS A 207 29.79 -27.53 -7.78
N GLN A 208 28.91 -27.64 -6.79
CA GLN A 208 28.01 -26.56 -6.38
C GLN A 208 28.76 -25.31 -5.90
N THR A 209 29.89 -25.50 -5.21
CA THR A 209 30.74 -24.37 -4.80
C THR A 209 31.33 -23.65 -6.00
N ALA A 210 31.72 -24.37 -7.05
CA ALA A 210 32.22 -23.78 -8.30
C ALA A 210 31.11 -23.02 -9.04
N PHE A 211 29.91 -23.58 -9.13
CA PHE A 211 28.73 -22.88 -9.68
C PHE A 211 28.45 -21.59 -8.91
N LEU A 212 28.46 -21.63 -7.58
CA LEU A 212 28.19 -20.48 -6.74
C LEU A 212 29.27 -19.41 -6.86
N ALA A 213 30.55 -19.81 -6.90
CA ALA A 213 31.65 -18.88 -7.14
C ALA A 213 31.47 -18.16 -8.48
N ALA A 214 31.13 -18.90 -9.55
CA ALA A 214 30.90 -18.31 -10.88
C ALA A 214 29.72 -17.32 -10.87
N HIS A 215 28.65 -17.60 -10.14
CA HIS A 215 27.54 -16.67 -9.96
C HIS A 215 27.98 -15.33 -9.34
N PHE A 216 28.97 -15.35 -8.44
CA PHE A 216 29.57 -14.14 -7.85
C PHE A 216 30.79 -13.59 -8.62
N GLY A 217 31.09 -14.14 -9.80
CA GLY A 217 32.19 -13.67 -10.65
C GLY A 217 33.57 -14.25 -10.30
N GLU A 218 33.63 -15.30 -9.48
CA GLU A 218 34.85 -16.01 -9.10
C GLU A 218 34.96 -17.35 -9.85
N GLN A 219 36.18 -17.87 -10.00
CA GLN A 219 36.42 -19.16 -10.64
C GLN A 219 37.29 -20.03 -9.72
N LEU A 220 36.82 -21.25 -9.46
CA LEU A 220 37.62 -22.23 -8.74
C LEU A 220 38.50 -23.03 -9.72
N PRO A 221 39.72 -23.41 -9.31
CA PRO A 221 40.64 -24.18 -10.16
C PRO A 221 40.16 -25.63 -10.39
N GLY A 222 39.18 -26.10 -9.63
CA GLY A 222 38.60 -27.44 -9.76
C GLY A 222 37.46 -27.67 -8.77
N PRO A 223 36.93 -28.91 -8.67
CA PRO A 223 35.91 -29.27 -7.71
C PRO A 223 36.38 -29.03 -6.26
N CYS A 224 35.49 -28.54 -5.39
CA CYS A 224 35.83 -28.16 -4.02
C CYS A 224 36.10 -29.35 -3.08
N GLY A 225 35.61 -30.55 -3.42
CA GLY A 225 35.81 -31.77 -2.61
C GLY A 225 34.87 -31.93 -1.41
N HIS A 226 34.00 -30.95 -1.11
CA HIS A 226 33.18 -30.94 0.11
C HIS A 226 31.72 -30.49 -0.11
N CYS A 227 31.30 -30.23 -1.35
CA CYS A 227 29.88 -30.01 -1.64
C CYS A 227 29.16 -31.35 -1.84
N SER A 228 27.83 -31.35 -1.75
CA SER A 228 27.04 -32.58 -1.84
C SER A 228 27.33 -33.41 -3.11
N TRP A 229 27.53 -32.77 -4.26
CA TRP A 229 27.93 -33.45 -5.50
C TRP A 229 29.35 -34.08 -5.40
N CYS A 230 30.31 -33.37 -4.80
CA CYS A 230 31.68 -33.88 -4.62
C CYS A 230 31.74 -35.06 -3.66
N GLU A 231 31.02 -34.98 -2.53
CA GLU A 231 30.96 -36.03 -1.53
C GLU A 231 30.21 -37.27 -2.04
N ASN A 232 29.21 -37.06 -2.91
CA ASN A 232 28.42 -38.13 -3.53
C ASN A 232 29.09 -38.71 -4.81
N GLY A 233 30.40 -38.59 -4.95
CA GLY A 233 31.15 -39.19 -6.05
C GLY A 233 30.81 -38.64 -7.44
N GLY A 234 30.40 -37.37 -7.53
CA GLY A 234 30.05 -36.73 -8.79
C GLY A 234 28.63 -37.00 -9.26
N GLN A 235 27.72 -37.38 -8.36
CA GLN A 235 26.32 -37.62 -8.68
C GLN A 235 25.44 -36.47 -8.17
N PRO A 236 24.65 -35.82 -9.05
CA PRO A 236 23.76 -34.73 -8.66
C PRO A 236 22.62 -35.21 -7.77
N ALA A 237 22.14 -34.31 -6.93
CA ALA A 237 20.92 -34.54 -6.17
C ALA A 237 19.72 -34.64 -7.12
N LYS A 238 18.85 -35.64 -6.89
CA LYS A 238 17.60 -35.77 -7.64
C LYS A 238 16.54 -34.88 -7.00
N LEU A 239 16.14 -33.83 -7.72
CA LEU A 239 14.92 -33.10 -7.40
C LEU A 239 13.75 -33.81 -8.07
N TYR A 240 12.75 -34.19 -7.28
CA TYR A 240 11.51 -34.74 -7.81
C TYR A 240 10.58 -33.60 -8.17
N PRO A 241 9.95 -33.62 -9.36
CA PRO A 241 8.94 -32.64 -9.70
C PRO A 241 7.81 -32.72 -8.66
N PRO A 242 7.20 -31.59 -8.29
CA PRO A 242 6.01 -31.61 -7.46
C PRO A 242 4.94 -32.49 -8.10
N ALA A 243 4.21 -33.25 -7.28
CA ALA A 243 3.12 -34.08 -7.77
C ALA A 243 2.10 -33.23 -8.54
N PRO A 244 1.44 -33.78 -9.58
CA PRO A 244 0.35 -33.09 -10.25
C PRO A 244 -0.69 -32.62 -9.24
N VAL A 245 -0.96 -31.32 -9.25
CA VAL A 245 -1.90 -30.68 -8.35
C VAL A 245 -3.28 -30.65 -8.99
N HIS A 246 -4.29 -31.08 -8.23
CA HIS A 246 -5.68 -31.06 -8.65
C HIS A 246 -6.40 -29.88 -8.00
N LEU A 247 -6.99 -29.01 -8.80
CA LEU A 247 -7.87 -27.97 -8.32
C LEU A 247 -9.27 -28.53 -8.18
N ASP A 248 -9.81 -28.53 -6.96
CA ASP A 248 -11.17 -29.04 -6.76
C ASP A 248 -12.20 -28.11 -7.42
N GLU A 249 -12.97 -28.69 -8.35
CA GLU A 249 -13.92 -27.95 -9.17
C GLU A 249 -15.08 -27.35 -8.35
N GLU A 250 -15.37 -27.91 -7.17
CA GLU A 250 -16.37 -27.34 -6.27
C GLU A 250 -15.91 -26.00 -5.67
N SER A 251 -14.69 -25.93 -5.15
CA SER A 251 -14.12 -24.69 -4.61
C SER A 251 -13.91 -23.66 -5.71
N LEU A 252 -13.54 -24.07 -6.94
CA LEU A 252 -13.50 -23.17 -8.09
C LEU A 252 -14.87 -22.57 -8.42
N ARG A 253 -15.94 -23.38 -8.42
CA ARG A 253 -17.32 -22.87 -8.59
C ARG A 253 -17.70 -21.89 -7.48
N ARG A 254 -17.44 -22.24 -6.22
CA ARG A 254 -17.73 -21.38 -5.07
C ARG A 254 -16.93 -20.06 -5.14
N ALA A 255 -15.65 -20.13 -5.52
CA ALA A 255 -14.80 -18.96 -5.72
C ALA A 255 -15.32 -18.04 -6.83
N THR A 256 -15.84 -18.61 -7.92
CA THR A 256 -16.43 -17.87 -9.03
C THR A 256 -17.69 -17.11 -8.59
N THR A 257 -18.54 -17.73 -7.77
CA THR A 257 -19.68 -17.04 -7.14
C THR A 257 -19.22 -15.92 -6.21
N LEU A 258 -18.26 -16.22 -5.32
CA LEU A 258 -17.72 -15.26 -4.36
C LEU A 258 -17.15 -14.01 -5.04
N ARG A 259 -16.48 -14.19 -6.18
CA ARG A 259 -15.94 -13.08 -6.99
C ARG A 259 -17.02 -12.08 -7.44
N ARG A 260 -18.25 -12.55 -7.70
CA ARG A 260 -19.37 -11.70 -8.12
C ARG A 260 -19.99 -10.94 -6.95
N GLU A 261 -19.91 -11.51 -5.75
CA GLU A 261 -20.49 -10.95 -4.53
C GLU A 261 -19.54 -9.99 -3.80
N ILE A 262 -18.23 -10.20 -3.93
CA ILE A 262 -17.19 -9.46 -3.21
C ILE A 262 -16.34 -8.65 -4.19
N PRO A 263 -16.54 -7.32 -4.28
CA PRO A 263 -15.80 -6.45 -5.20
C PRO A 263 -14.28 -6.54 -5.05
N GLU A 264 -13.77 -6.82 -3.85
CA GLU A 264 -12.35 -6.96 -3.58
C GLU A 264 -11.70 -8.15 -4.30
N LEU A 265 -12.49 -9.17 -4.64
CA LEU A 265 -12.07 -10.39 -5.33
C LEU A 265 -12.37 -10.35 -6.83
N ALA A 266 -12.94 -9.26 -7.35
CA ALA A 266 -13.41 -9.14 -8.73
C ALA A 266 -12.33 -9.41 -9.79
N LEU A 267 -11.07 -9.04 -9.52
CA LEU A 267 -9.95 -9.26 -10.44
C LEU A 267 -9.39 -10.69 -10.32
N PRO A 268 -9.07 -11.38 -11.43
CA PRO A 268 -8.49 -12.73 -11.41
C PRO A 268 -7.31 -12.87 -10.47
N ARG A 269 -6.36 -11.93 -10.55
CA ARG A 269 -5.16 -11.93 -9.71
C ARG A 269 -5.46 -11.69 -8.22
N ALA A 270 -6.54 -10.99 -7.89
CA ALA A 270 -6.99 -10.82 -6.51
C ALA A 270 -7.63 -12.11 -5.98
N LEU A 271 -8.49 -12.76 -6.79
CA LEU A 271 -9.08 -14.05 -6.44
C LEU A 271 -8.01 -15.15 -6.30
N ALA A 272 -7.07 -15.23 -7.25
CA ALA A 272 -5.96 -16.18 -7.19
C ALA A 272 -5.15 -16.01 -5.90
N ARG A 273 -4.80 -14.77 -5.53
CA ARG A 273 -4.11 -14.48 -4.24
C ARG A 273 -4.91 -14.96 -3.05
N PHE A 274 -6.22 -14.72 -3.05
CA PHE A 274 -7.11 -15.16 -1.98
C PHE A 274 -7.13 -16.70 -1.88
N LEU A 275 -7.30 -17.40 -3.00
CA LEU A 275 -7.37 -18.86 -3.02
C LEU A 275 -6.04 -19.52 -2.68
N THR A 276 -4.90 -18.91 -3.03
CA THR A 276 -3.57 -19.42 -2.64
C THR A 276 -3.13 -18.93 -1.26
N GLY A 277 -3.97 -18.21 -0.52
CA GLY A 277 -3.68 -17.76 0.84
C GLY A 277 -2.64 -16.63 0.92
N LEU A 278 -2.40 -15.92 -0.18
CA LEU A 278 -1.46 -14.80 -0.23
C LEU A 278 -2.12 -13.52 0.32
N PRO A 279 -1.63 -12.96 1.44
CA PRO A 279 -2.23 -11.78 2.02
C PRO A 279 -1.94 -10.53 1.16
N SER A 280 -2.94 -9.66 1.07
CA SER A 280 -2.84 -8.33 0.50
C SER A 280 -3.40 -7.26 1.47
N PRO A 281 -3.05 -5.98 1.31
CA PRO A 281 -3.63 -4.90 2.11
C PRO A 281 -5.16 -4.90 2.09
N ARG A 282 -5.77 -5.11 0.93
CA ARG A 282 -7.23 -5.15 0.75
C ARG A 282 -7.85 -6.36 1.45
N LEU A 283 -7.32 -7.56 1.25
CA LEU A 283 -7.83 -8.78 1.92
C LEU A 283 -7.77 -8.68 3.45
N THR A 284 -6.72 -8.03 3.96
CA THR A 284 -6.57 -7.79 5.41
C THR A 284 -7.63 -6.82 5.92
N ARG A 285 -7.85 -5.71 5.21
CA ARG A 285 -8.82 -4.68 5.60
C ARG A 285 -10.26 -5.18 5.53
N SER A 286 -10.60 -5.98 4.53
CA SER A 286 -11.94 -6.56 4.35
C SER A 286 -12.16 -7.85 5.16
N LYS A 287 -11.23 -8.22 6.04
CA LYS A 287 -11.30 -9.41 6.91
C LYS A 287 -11.54 -10.73 6.15
N LEU A 288 -11.13 -10.81 4.89
CA LEU A 288 -11.37 -11.99 4.05
C LEU A 288 -10.47 -13.18 4.40
N LYS A 289 -9.43 -12.97 5.21
CA LYS A 289 -8.53 -14.03 5.67
C LYS A 289 -9.22 -15.12 6.50
N SER A 290 -10.35 -14.80 7.15
CA SER A 290 -11.13 -15.77 7.92
C SER A 290 -12.15 -16.53 7.07
N HIS A 291 -12.27 -16.22 5.78
CA HIS A 291 -13.20 -16.92 4.90
C HIS A 291 -12.70 -18.35 4.61
N PRO A 292 -13.56 -19.39 4.60
CA PRO A 292 -13.14 -20.78 4.41
C PRO A 292 -12.37 -21.07 3.11
N LEU A 293 -12.63 -20.31 2.06
CA LEU A 293 -11.92 -20.44 0.77
C LEU A 293 -10.56 -19.72 0.73
N PHE A 294 -10.20 -18.94 1.75
CA PHE A 294 -8.89 -18.31 1.80
C PHE A 294 -7.83 -19.40 1.99
N GLY A 295 -6.92 -19.53 1.03
CA GLY A 295 -5.89 -20.58 1.07
C GLY A 295 -6.35 -21.98 0.68
N ALA A 296 -7.56 -22.16 0.12
CA ALA A 296 -8.05 -23.46 -0.35
C ALA A 296 -7.08 -24.15 -1.33
N PHE A 297 -6.32 -23.35 -2.10
CA PHE A 297 -5.32 -23.81 -3.07
C PHE A 297 -3.89 -23.39 -2.68
N ALA A 298 -3.58 -23.29 -1.38
CA ALA A 298 -2.23 -22.93 -0.91
C ALA A 298 -1.13 -23.93 -1.34
N HIS A 299 -1.52 -25.16 -1.69
CA HIS A 299 -0.62 -26.22 -2.18
C HIS A 299 -0.44 -26.20 -3.71
N VAL A 300 -1.17 -25.35 -4.43
CA VAL A 300 -1.15 -25.25 -5.90
C VAL A 300 -0.29 -24.05 -6.31
N PRO A 301 0.58 -24.18 -7.33
CA PRO A 301 1.34 -23.05 -7.85
C PRO A 301 0.44 -21.88 -8.24
N PHE A 302 0.81 -20.67 -7.84
CA PHE A 302 0.01 -19.46 -8.06
C PHE A 302 -0.37 -19.24 -9.52
N ALA A 303 0.57 -19.48 -10.45
CA ALA A 303 0.35 -19.33 -11.89
C ALA A 303 -0.76 -20.25 -12.40
N GLU A 304 -0.86 -21.47 -11.86
CA GLU A 304 -1.88 -22.44 -12.26
C GLU A 304 -3.26 -22.04 -11.73
N VAL A 305 -3.35 -21.59 -10.48
CA VAL A 305 -4.61 -21.05 -9.93
C VAL A 305 -5.06 -19.82 -10.71
N LEU A 306 -4.14 -18.90 -11.04
CA LEU A 306 -4.44 -17.71 -11.82
C LEU A 306 -4.99 -18.07 -13.21
N ARG A 307 -4.29 -18.95 -13.94
CA ARG A 307 -4.72 -19.44 -15.25
C ARG A 307 -6.13 -20.00 -15.22
N ARG A 308 -6.44 -20.85 -14.23
CA ARG A 308 -7.77 -21.47 -14.09
C ARG A 308 -8.87 -20.48 -13.74
N VAL A 309 -8.55 -19.46 -12.94
CA VAL A 309 -9.48 -18.35 -12.63
C VAL A 309 -9.75 -17.48 -13.87
N GLU A 310 -8.73 -17.23 -14.69
CA GLU A 310 -8.84 -16.47 -15.95
C GLU A 310 -9.62 -17.24 -17.03
N GLU A 311 -9.39 -18.55 -17.17
CA GLU A 311 -10.17 -19.41 -18.08
C GLU A 311 -11.66 -19.43 -17.73
N GLY A 312 -11.99 -19.37 -16.43
CA GLY A 312 -13.37 -19.20 -15.95
C GLY A 312 -14.00 -17.84 -16.32
N GLU A 313 -13.24 -16.88 -16.84
CA GLU A 313 -13.77 -15.64 -17.45
C GLU A 313 -14.15 -15.81 -18.92
N GLY A 314 -13.41 -16.66 -19.65
CA GLY A 314 -13.59 -16.89 -21.09
C GLY A 314 -14.80 -17.74 -21.47
N GLY A 315 -15.44 -18.42 -20.52
CA GLY A 315 -16.65 -19.22 -20.71
C GLY A 315 -17.96 -18.42 -20.64
N ARG A 316 -17.96 -17.15 -21.04
CA ARG A 316 -19.13 -16.27 -21.05
C ARG A 316 -19.87 -16.41 -22.40
N PRO A 317 -21.12 -16.89 -22.47
CA PRO A 317 -21.95 -16.65 -23.65
C PRO A 317 -22.27 -15.16 -23.82
#